data_AF-A0A329SDS2-F1
#
_entry.id   AF-A0A329SDS2-F1
#
_cell.length_a   1.000
_cell.length_b   1.000
_cell.length_c   1.000
_cell.angle_alpha   90.00
_cell.angle_beta   90.00
_cell.angle_gamma   90.00
#
_symmetry.space_group_name_H-M   'P 1'
#
loop_
_entity.id
_entity.type
_entity.pdbx_description
1 polymer ?
#
loop_
_entity_poly.entity_id
_entity_poly.type
_entity_poly.pdbx_seq_one_letter_code
_entity_poly.pdbx_strand_id
1 'polypeptide(L)'
;MVATPVECGRNCYNVMHNAYSTHRRSLNRKKHAWLRQQKTRVKKKHEANDEAERDAGVSDENWEELERAKEAPAAHLEALKRARDQATREEERRRELEEERRRAAAIQEKIRQICPCPAGFKWYKSGSGWRCGGGSHFVWMHS
;
A
#
# COMPACT_ATOMS: atom_id res chain seq x y z
N MET A 1 -6.99 -50.10 -10.63
CA MET A 1 -7.34 -48.78 -10.06
C MET A 1 -7.13 -47.76 -11.15
N VAL A 2 -8.20 -47.41 -11.88
CA VAL A 2 -8.15 -46.46 -13.00
C VAL A 2 -8.30 -45.06 -12.44
N ALA A 3 -7.26 -44.23 -12.62
CA ALA A 3 -7.31 -42.80 -12.30
C ALA A 3 -8.49 -42.15 -13.03
N THR A 4 -9.26 -41.34 -12.32
CA THR A 4 -10.45 -40.70 -12.88
C THR A 4 -10.06 -39.62 -13.90
N PRO A 5 -10.86 -39.37 -14.96
CA PRO A 5 -10.52 -38.41 -16.02
C PRO A 5 -10.26 -36.97 -15.54
N VAL A 6 -10.72 -36.63 -14.33
CA VAL A 6 -10.63 -35.29 -13.73
C VAL A 6 -9.23 -34.99 -13.17
N GLU A 7 -8.41 -36.02 -12.89
CA GLU A 7 -7.08 -35.86 -12.30
C GLU A 7 -5.99 -35.52 -13.34
N CYS A 8 -6.20 -35.93 -14.60
CA CYS A 8 -5.27 -35.61 -15.71
C CYS A 8 -5.26 -34.11 -16.04
N GLY A 9 -6.44 -33.46 -16.07
CA GLY A 9 -6.56 -32.03 -16.37
C GLY A 9 -6.08 -31.09 -15.25
N ARG A 10 -6.25 -31.48 -13.98
CA ARG A 10 -5.81 -30.68 -12.81
C ARG A 10 -4.28 -30.64 -12.67
N ASN A 11 -3.61 -31.74 -13.03
CA ASN A 11 -2.15 -31.79 -13.00
C ASN A 11 -1.53 -30.92 -14.10
N CYS A 12 -2.11 -30.91 -15.32
CA CYS A 12 -1.68 -30.03 -16.40
C CYS A 12 -1.88 -28.54 -16.09
N TYR A 13 -3.02 -28.14 -15.50
CA TYR A 13 -3.27 -26.75 -15.10
C TYR A 13 -2.29 -26.28 -14.02
N ASN A 14 -2.00 -27.11 -13.02
CA ASN A 14 -1.05 -26.77 -11.95
C ASN A 14 0.39 -26.69 -12.48
N VAL A 15 0.80 -27.58 -13.39
CA VAL A 15 2.11 -27.53 -14.04
C VAL A 15 2.25 -26.28 -14.91
N MET A 16 1.23 -25.94 -15.71
CA MET A 16 1.24 -24.71 -16.53
C MET A 16 1.19 -23.45 -15.67
N HIS A 17 0.38 -23.41 -14.61
CA HIS A 17 0.31 -22.28 -13.69
C HIS A 17 1.61 -22.10 -12.88
N ASN A 18 2.28 -23.20 -12.50
CA ASN A 18 3.59 -23.17 -11.87
C ASN A 18 4.69 -22.73 -12.86
N ALA A 19 4.67 -23.22 -14.10
CA ALA A 19 5.56 -22.76 -15.16
C ALA A 19 5.38 -21.26 -15.48
N TYR A 20 4.13 -20.79 -15.55
CA TYR A 20 3.81 -19.38 -15.72
C TYR A 20 4.25 -18.52 -14.52
N SER A 21 3.99 -19.01 -13.30
CA SER A 21 4.40 -18.33 -12.05
C SER A 21 5.93 -18.24 -11.91
N THR A 22 6.65 -19.31 -12.23
CA THR A 22 8.12 -19.35 -12.20
C THR A 22 8.74 -18.47 -13.28
N HIS A 23 8.18 -18.48 -14.51
CA HIS A 23 8.58 -17.58 -15.58
C HIS A 23 8.33 -16.11 -15.21
N ARG A 24 7.14 -15.77 -14.69
CA ARG A 24 6.81 -14.42 -14.20
C ARG A 24 7.72 -13.96 -13.06
N ARG A 25 8.05 -14.86 -12.11
CA ARG A 25 9.05 -14.60 -11.05
C ARG A 25 10.45 -14.36 -11.62
N SER A 26 10.83 -15.08 -12.68
CA SER A 26 12.11 -14.88 -13.38
C SER A 26 12.16 -13.50 -14.07
N LEU A 27 11.10 -13.13 -14.80
CA LEU A 27 10.97 -11.81 -15.44
C LEU A 27 10.97 -10.68 -14.41
N ASN A 28 10.24 -10.82 -13.31
CA ASN A 28 10.26 -9.83 -12.23
C ASN A 28 11.66 -9.69 -11.61
N ARG A 29 12.38 -10.79 -11.38
CA ARG A 29 13.77 -10.76 -10.89
C ARG A 29 14.70 -10.00 -11.84
N LYS A 30 14.59 -10.26 -13.15
CA LYS A 30 15.35 -9.53 -14.19
C LYS A 30 15.01 -8.04 -14.19
N LYS A 31 13.72 -7.69 -14.09
CA LYS A 31 13.26 -6.29 -13.99
C LYS A 31 13.81 -5.59 -12.75
N HIS A 32 13.76 -6.22 -11.59
CA HIS A 32 14.31 -5.65 -10.34
C HIS A 32 15.84 -5.51 -10.41
N ALA A 33 16.54 -6.48 -11.00
CA ALA A 33 17.99 -6.40 -11.20
C ALA A 33 18.36 -5.21 -12.12
N TRP A 34 17.65 -5.05 -13.23
CA TRP A 34 17.84 -3.92 -14.15
C TRP A 34 17.53 -2.57 -13.48
N LEU A 35 16.41 -2.46 -12.75
CA LEU A 35 16.07 -1.24 -12.01
C LEU A 35 17.12 -0.88 -10.96
N ARG A 36 17.69 -1.89 -10.26
CA ARG A 36 18.77 -1.69 -9.30
C ARG A 36 20.03 -1.17 -10.00
N GLN A 37 20.42 -1.77 -11.13
CA GLN A 37 21.58 -1.35 -11.92
C GLN A 37 21.41 0.06 -12.48
N GLN A 38 20.21 0.43 -12.94
CA GLN A 38 19.95 1.79 -13.38
C GLN A 38 20.05 2.79 -12.24
N LYS A 39 19.47 2.48 -11.08
CA LYS A 39 19.55 3.33 -9.89
C LYS A 39 21.00 3.57 -9.44
N THR A 40 21.82 2.52 -9.42
CA THR A 40 23.25 2.67 -9.07
C THR A 40 23.99 3.50 -10.11
N ARG A 41 23.68 3.34 -11.40
CA ARG A 41 24.31 4.12 -12.47
C ARG A 41 23.94 5.61 -12.41
N VAL A 42 22.67 5.93 -12.13
CA VAL A 42 22.21 7.31 -11.94
C VAL A 42 22.84 7.93 -10.69
N LYS A 43 22.86 7.19 -9.56
CA LYS A 43 23.50 7.63 -8.32
C LYS A 43 24.98 7.96 -8.54
N LYS A 44 25.73 7.04 -9.16
CA LYS A 44 27.14 7.24 -9.48
C LYS A 44 27.38 8.43 -10.41
N LYS A 45 26.46 8.69 -11.36
CA LYS A 45 26.54 9.87 -12.25
C LYS A 45 26.30 11.17 -11.49
N HIS A 46 25.42 11.18 -10.49
CA HIS A 46 25.18 12.35 -9.65
C HIS A 46 26.38 12.62 -8.75
N GLU A 47 26.89 11.58 -8.07
CA GLU A 47 28.11 11.66 -7.24
C GLU A 47 29.31 12.17 -8.05
N ALA A 48 29.50 11.68 -9.28
CA ALA A 48 30.58 12.15 -10.16
C ALA A 48 30.38 13.59 -10.69
N ASN A 49 29.16 14.12 -10.68
CA ASN A 49 28.89 15.52 -11.04
C ASN A 49 29.10 16.43 -9.82
N ASP A 50 28.71 15.97 -8.63
CA ASP A 50 28.97 16.66 -7.37
C ASP A 50 30.48 16.71 -7.03
N GLU A 51 31.26 15.71 -7.47
CA GLU A 51 32.73 15.63 -7.32
C GLU A 51 33.49 16.35 -8.44
N ALA A 52 32.81 16.82 -9.51
CA ALA A 52 33.46 17.57 -10.57
C ALA A 52 34.06 18.87 -10.01
N GLU A 53 35.35 19.06 -10.24
CA GLU A 53 36.12 20.22 -9.82
C GLU A 53 35.52 21.51 -10.41
N ARG A 54 35.63 22.62 -9.68
CA ARG A 54 35.09 23.92 -10.09
C ARG A 54 35.60 24.28 -11.49
N ASP A 55 34.69 24.65 -12.39
CA ASP A 55 35.06 25.11 -13.74
C ASP A 55 36.04 26.29 -13.65
N ALA A 56 37.19 26.14 -14.30
CA ALA A 56 38.24 27.15 -14.32
C ALA A 56 37.72 28.44 -14.98
N GLY A 57 37.54 29.50 -14.19
CA GLY A 57 37.06 30.81 -14.66
C GLY A 57 35.79 31.33 -13.99
N VAL A 58 35.16 30.57 -13.09
CA VAL A 58 34.04 31.05 -12.26
C VAL A 58 34.60 31.68 -10.97
N SER A 59 34.26 32.94 -10.69
CA SER A 59 34.70 33.65 -9.47
C SER A 59 34.02 33.08 -8.22
N ASP A 60 34.64 33.28 -7.06
CA ASP A 60 34.10 32.80 -5.78
C ASP A 60 32.72 33.39 -5.46
N GLU A 61 32.45 34.63 -5.87
CA GLU A 61 31.14 35.28 -5.69
C GLU A 61 30.05 34.59 -6.50
N ASN A 62 30.34 34.24 -7.76
CA ASN A 62 29.40 33.53 -8.63
C ASN A 62 29.13 32.10 -8.10
N TRP A 63 30.13 31.47 -7.48
CA TRP A 63 29.96 30.18 -6.82
C TRP A 63 29.01 30.24 -5.63
N GLU A 64 29.17 31.22 -4.75
CA GLU A 64 28.28 31.38 -3.59
C GLU A 64 26.84 31.70 -4.01
N GLU A 65 26.65 32.51 -5.05
CA GLU A 65 25.32 32.81 -5.59
C GLU A 65 24.66 31.55 -6.18
N LEU A 66 25.42 30.73 -6.93
CA LEU A 66 24.93 29.46 -7.48
C LEU A 66 24.57 28.45 -6.38
N GLU A 67 25.35 28.35 -5.31
CA GLU A 67 25.03 27.47 -4.19
C GLU A 67 23.76 27.93 -3.46
N ARG A 68 23.63 29.22 -3.15
CA ARG A 68 22.37 29.77 -2.59
C ARG A 68 21.16 29.53 -3.50
N ALA A 69 21.35 29.65 -4.82
CA ALA A 69 20.31 29.40 -5.80
C ALA A 69 19.93 27.91 -5.92
N LYS A 70 20.79 26.97 -5.53
CA LYS A 70 20.46 25.52 -5.46
C LYS A 70 19.66 25.17 -4.20
N GLU A 71 19.94 25.82 -3.08
CA GLU A 71 19.28 25.54 -1.80
C GLU A 71 17.80 25.89 -1.79
N ALA A 72 17.41 27.05 -2.36
CA ALA A 72 16.00 27.49 -2.37
C ALA A 72 15.05 26.53 -3.12
N PRO A 73 15.37 26.04 -4.34
CA PRO A 73 14.61 25.00 -5.02
C PRO A 73 14.60 23.66 -4.30
N ALA A 74 15.71 23.28 -3.64
CA ALA A 74 15.80 22.03 -2.89
C ALA A 74 14.84 22.02 -1.69
N ALA A 75 14.82 23.11 -0.92
CA ALA A 75 13.88 23.29 0.20
C ALA A 75 12.42 23.28 -0.29
N HIS A 76 12.13 23.97 -1.39
CA HIS A 76 10.78 23.99 -1.99
C HIS A 76 10.34 22.59 -2.45
N LEU A 77 11.22 21.84 -3.13
CA LEU A 77 10.94 20.48 -3.57
C LEU A 77 10.72 19.53 -2.39
N GLU A 78 11.49 19.69 -1.30
CA GLU A 78 11.30 18.91 -0.08
C GLU A 78 9.94 19.22 0.57
N ALA A 79 9.57 20.50 0.66
CA ALA A 79 8.27 20.92 1.18
C ALA A 79 7.11 20.31 0.37
N LEU A 80 7.20 20.34 -0.97
CA LEU A 80 6.21 19.70 -1.84
C LEU A 80 6.12 18.19 -1.64
N LYS A 81 7.26 17.51 -1.49
CA LYS A 81 7.29 16.06 -1.18
C LYS A 81 6.61 15.75 0.14
N ARG A 82 6.92 16.52 1.20
CA ARG A 82 6.32 16.38 2.53
C ARG A 82 4.81 16.61 2.47
N ALA A 83 4.36 17.65 1.78
CA ALA A 83 2.94 17.96 1.61
C ALA A 83 2.19 16.84 0.87
N ARG A 84 2.76 16.31 -0.21
CA ARG A 84 2.20 15.17 -0.94
C ARG A 84 2.11 13.94 -0.04
N ASP A 85 3.17 13.60 0.68
CA ASP A 85 3.20 12.40 1.52
C ASP A 85 2.21 12.51 2.68
N GLN A 86 1.99 13.71 3.24
CA GLN A 86 0.94 13.98 4.22
C GLN A 86 -0.46 13.80 3.62
N ALA A 87 -0.71 14.34 2.43
CA ALA A 87 -2.01 14.20 1.76
C ALA A 87 -2.34 12.73 1.47
N THR A 88 -1.36 11.94 1.02
CA THR A 88 -1.53 10.50 0.79
C THR A 88 -1.90 9.77 2.08
N ARG A 89 -1.18 10.03 3.18
CA ARG A 89 -1.46 9.38 4.49
C ARG A 89 -2.85 9.72 5.01
N GLU A 90 -3.29 10.96 4.84
CA GLU A 90 -4.63 11.38 5.26
C GLU A 90 -5.71 10.72 4.39
N GLU A 91 -5.48 10.59 3.09
CA GLU A 91 -6.39 9.87 2.21
C GLU A 91 -6.49 8.38 2.57
N GLU A 92 -5.36 7.72 2.85
CA GLU A 92 -5.32 6.32 3.30
C GLU A 92 -6.10 6.14 4.61
N ARG A 93 -5.82 6.98 5.62
CA ARG A 93 -6.57 6.98 6.88
C ARG A 93 -8.07 7.15 6.66
N ARG A 94 -8.47 8.09 5.80
CA ARG A 94 -9.89 8.33 5.49
C ARG A 94 -10.54 7.10 4.87
N ARG A 95 -9.85 6.43 3.94
CA ARG A 95 -10.33 5.19 3.30
C ARG A 95 -10.48 4.06 4.30
N GLU A 96 -9.51 3.87 5.20
CA GLU A 96 -9.57 2.85 6.25
C GLU A 96 -10.77 3.06 7.17
N LEU A 97 -11.00 4.31 7.62
CA LEU A 97 -12.15 4.66 8.46
C LEU A 97 -13.48 4.45 7.74
N GLU A 98 -13.57 4.81 6.46
CA GLU A 98 -14.78 4.60 5.66
C GLU A 98 -15.06 3.11 5.44
N GLU A 99 -14.02 2.31 5.18
CA GLU A 99 -14.15 0.87 5.04
C GLU A 99 -14.58 0.21 6.35
N GLU A 100 -14.01 0.61 7.49
CA GLU A 100 -14.42 0.13 8.81
C GLU A 100 -15.89 0.46 9.08
N ARG A 101 -16.32 1.70 8.81
CA ARG A 101 -17.72 2.11 8.95
C ARG A 101 -18.64 1.29 8.06
N ARG A 102 -18.25 1.04 6.81
CA ARG A 102 -19.02 0.22 5.86
C ARG A 102 -19.13 -1.23 6.35
N ARG A 103 -18.04 -1.82 6.85
CA ARG A 103 -18.02 -3.18 7.41
C ARG A 103 -18.90 -3.27 8.66
N ALA A 104 -18.81 -2.31 9.58
CA ALA A 104 -19.64 -2.26 10.77
C ALA A 104 -21.14 -2.14 10.44
N ALA A 105 -21.50 -1.28 9.48
CA ALA A 105 -22.87 -1.14 9.01
C ALA A 105 -23.41 -2.43 8.36
N ALA A 106 -22.59 -3.09 7.53
CA ALA A 106 -22.96 -4.35 6.90
C ALA A 106 -23.18 -5.48 7.92
N ILE A 107 -22.33 -5.57 8.95
CA ILE A 107 -22.51 -6.54 10.04
C ILE A 107 -23.79 -6.23 10.82
N GLN A 108 -24.04 -4.96 11.15
CA GLN A 108 -25.24 -4.55 11.88
C GLN A 108 -26.52 -4.88 11.10
N GLU A 109 -26.53 -4.68 9.78
CA GLU A 109 -27.62 -5.09 8.89
C GLU A 109 -27.81 -6.61 8.91
N LYS A 110 -26.71 -7.38 8.79
CA LYS A 110 -26.77 -8.83 8.81
C LYS A 110 -27.30 -9.39 10.14
N ILE A 111 -26.93 -8.80 11.27
CA ILE A 111 -27.46 -9.16 12.59
C ILE A 111 -28.96 -8.84 12.66
N ARG A 112 -29.40 -7.69 12.14
CA ARG A 112 -30.83 -7.35 12.09
C ARG A 112 -31.65 -8.38 11.30
N GLN A 113 -31.08 -8.94 10.24
CA GLN A 113 -31.75 -9.94 9.40
C GLN A 113 -31.76 -11.34 10.02
N ILE A 114 -30.64 -11.80 10.58
CA ILE A 114 -30.46 -13.19 11.04
C ILE A 114 -30.91 -13.36 12.50
N CYS A 115 -30.67 -12.37 13.36
CA CYS A 115 -30.98 -12.43 14.79
C CYS A 115 -31.57 -11.10 15.29
N PRO A 116 -32.81 -10.76 14.90
CA PRO A 116 -33.49 -9.61 15.46
C PRO A 116 -33.64 -9.77 16.98
N CYS A 117 -33.55 -8.66 17.71
CA CYS A 117 -33.86 -8.67 19.13
C CYS A 117 -35.34 -9.07 19.32
N PRO A 118 -35.67 -10.06 20.18
CA PRO A 118 -37.05 -10.47 20.41
C PRO A 118 -37.98 -9.33 20.86
N ALA A 119 -37.41 -8.32 21.54
CA ALA A 119 -38.13 -7.13 22.00
C ALA A 119 -38.12 -5.97 20.98
N GLY A 120 -37.64 -6.18 19.75
CA GLY A 120 -37.65 -5.18 18.67
C GLY A 120 -36.57 -4.08 18.76
N PHE A 121 -35.66 -4.14 19.74
CA PHE A 121 -34.59 -3.14 19.89
C PHE A 121 -33.48 -3.28 18.84
N LYS A 122 -32.89 -2.14 18.46
CA LYS A 122 -31.70 -2.08 17.58
C LYS A 122 -30.46 -2.64 18.29
N TRP A 123 -29.54 -3.18 17.49
CA TRP A 123 -28.22 -3.65 17.95
C TRP A 123 -27.18 -2.56 17.87
N TYR A 124 -26.30 -2.49 18.88
CA TYR A 124 -25.18 -1.56 18.97
C TYR A 124 -23.88 -2.33 19.21
N LYS A 125 -22.78 -1.85 18.62
CA LYS A 125 -21.47 -2.47 18.78
C LYS A 125 -21.00 -2.29 20.23
N SER A 126 -20.60 -3.37 20.89
CA SER A 126 -20.16 -3.36 22.29
C SER A 126 -18.98 -4.32 22.46
N GLY A 127 -17.76 -3.78 22.47
CA GLY A 127 -16.53 -4.56 22.57
C GLY A 127 -16.42 -5.62 21.45
N SER A 128 -16.22 -6.88 21.82
CA SER A 128 -16.13 -8.00 20.88
C SER A 128 -17.47 -8.44 20.29
N GLY A 129 -18.61 -7.95 20.80
CA GLY A 129 -19.94 -8.38 20.37
C GLY A 129 -20.89 -7.24 20.06
N TRP A 130 -22.18 -7.51 20.22
CA TRP A 130 -23.28 -6.59 19.97
C TRP A 130 -24.30 -6.66 21.10
N ARG A 131 -24.76 -5.51 21.59
CA ARG A 131 -25.77 -5.39 22.65
C ARG A 131 -27.02 -4.73 22.10
N CYS A 132 -28.21 -5.20 22.49
CA CYS A 132 -29.45 -4.57 22.08
C CYS A 132 -29.69 -3.26 22.86
N GLY A 133 -30.49 -2.35 22.29
CA GLY A 133 -30.85 -1.07 22.95
C GLY A 133 -31.57 -1.20 24.29
N GLY A 134 -32.24 -2.33 24.53
CA GLY A 134 -32.84 -2.66 25.83
C GLY A 134 -31.84 -3.17 26.87
N GLY A 135 -30.58 -3.39 26.50
CA GLY A 135 -29.51 -3.84 27.39
C GLY A 135 -29.53 -5.33 27.76
N SER A 136 -30.66 -6.02 27.65
CA SER A 136 -30.86 -7.41 28.10
C SER A 136 -30.26 -8.49 27.20
N HIS A 137 -30.10 -8.24 25.90
CA HIS A 137 -29.62 -9.23 24.94
C HIS A 137 -28.22 -8.88 24.42
N PHE A 138 -27.38 -9.91 24.27
CA PHE A 138 -26.02 -9.79 23.78
C PHE A 138 -25.69 -10.90 22.77
N VAL A 139 -25.07 -10.54 21.65
CA VAL A 139 -24.59 -11.47 20.62
C VAL A 139 -23.08 -11.42 20.60
N TRP A 140 -22.46 -12.56 20.88
CA TRP A 140 -21.01 -12.75 20.76
C TRP A 140 -20.66 -13.08 19.32
N MET A 141 -19.67 -12.39 18.75
CA MET A 141 -19.22 -12.67 17.39
C MET A 141 -17.85 -13.32 17.49
N HIS A 142 -17.76 -14.62 17.16
CA HIS A 142 -16.48 -15.27 16.95
C HIS A 142 -15.85 -14.67 15.70
N SER A 143 -14.65 -14.12 15.89
CA SER A 143 -13.87 -13.48 14.84
C SER A 143 -13.31 -14.48 13.84
#